data_AF-A0AAD5XDE8-F1
#
_entry.id   AF-A0AAD5XDE8-F1
#
_cell.length_a   1.000
_cell.length_b   1.000
_cell.length_c   1.000
_cell.angle_alpha   90.00
_cell.angle_beta   90.00
_cell.angle_gamma   90.00
#
_symmetry.space_group_name_H-M   'P 1'
#
loop_
_entity.id
_entity.type
_entity.pdbx_description
1 polymer ?
#
loop_
_entity_poly.entity_id
_entity_poly.type
_entity_poly.pdbx_seq_one_letter_code
_entity_poly.pdbx_strand_id
1 'polypeptide(L)'
;TLCQNWKKEFSKWLGDERIRVFVIDDKTDIKDFTVGKVFSVLVCGYERLRVCKEAIQNASFDIVVADEGHRLKNKQIQASQIISGLATKKRVILSGTPIQNDLGEFYAMCDLVNPGVLGNSSTFSGVFENPIIASRDPNATKEVTALGLERAQELSRTTKSFILRRTSAVLINTDGGSNLPPKTETTLFIRMTNVQQKLYEHIVGHNLIKRVIGGGGGGTEGTGGKNILGYITMLKKLVNSASLVTDDSAAGSEIGVNEFLSKIRGFASLSPFDLSG
;
A
#
# COMPACT_ATOMS: atom_id res chain seq x y z
N THR A 1 7.76 -16.36 0.25
CA THR A 1 7.53 -15.08 -0.45
C THR A 1 6.49 -15.27 -1.54
N LEU A 2 5.84 -14.19 -1.99
CA LEU A 2 4.80 -14.24 -3.04
C LEU A 2 5.31 -14.88 -4.35
N CYS A 3 6.59 -14.69 -4.70
CA CYS A 3 7.21 -15.32 -5.87
C CYS A 3 7.18 -16.86 -5.81
N GLN A 4 7.46 -17.45 -4.64
CA GLN A 4 7.37 -18.90 -4.45
C GLN A 4 5.92 -19.39 -4.48
N ASN A 5 4.97 -18.54 -4.04
CA ASN A 5 3.55 -18.86 -4.16
C ASN A 5 3.12 -18.97 -5.63
N TRP A 6 3.54 -18.02 -6.48
CA TRP A 6 3.30 -18.08 -7.92
C TRP A 6 3.83 -19.38 -8.54
N LYS A 7 5.05 -19.79 -8.21
CA LYS A 7 5.60 -21.10 -8.66
C LYS A 7 4.71 -22.28 -8.26
N LYS A 8 4.25 -22.30 -7.01
CA LYS A 8 3.36 -23.35 -6.50
C LYS A 8 2.01 -23.37 -7.23
N GLU A 9 1.43 -22.22 -7.51
CA GLU A 9 0.15 -22.13 -8.23
C GLU A 9 0.30 -22.61 -9.69
N PHE A 10 1.35 -22.22 -10.40
CA PHE A 10 1.61 -22.77 -11.75
C PHE A 10 1.73 -24.29 -11.74
N SER A 11 2.51 -24.84 -10.79
CA SER A 11 2.68 -26.29 -10.66
C SER A 11 1.36 -27.00 -10.29
N LYS A 12 0.59 -26.43 -9.37
CA LYS A 12 -0.72 -26.95 -8.94
C LYS A 12 -1.73 -27.03 -10.09
N TRP A 13 -1.83 -25.99 -10.92
CA TRP A 13 -2.87 -25.91 -11.95
C TRP A 13 -2.45 -26.52 -13.29
N LEU A 14 -1.18 -26.41 -13.66
CA LEU A 14 -0.70 -26.80 -14.99
C LEU A 14 0.31 -27.94 -14.96
N GLY A 15 0.94 -28.24 -13.82
CA GLY A 15 2.01 -29.23 -13.73
C GLY A 15 3.32 -28.73 -14.35
N ASP A 16 4.44 -29.27 -13.86
CA ASP A 16 5.79 -28.88 -14.28
C ASP A 16 6.14 -29.40 -15.69
N GLU A 17 5.37 -30.37 -16.20
CA GLU A 17 5.51 -30.94 -17.53
C GLU A 17 5.01 -30.02 -18.65
N ARG A 18 4.01 -29.17 -18.37
CA ARG A 18 3.43 -28.25 -19.37
C ARG A 18 4.08 -26.89 -19.37
N ILE A 19 4.31 -26.30 -18.19
CA ILE A 19 4.90 -24.96 -18.06
C ILE A 19 5.97 -24.98 -16.98
N ARG A 20 7.22 -24.70 -17.38
CA ARG A 20 8.32 -24.53 -16.44
C ARG A 20 8.47 -23.08 -16.04
N VAL A 21 8.52 -22.86 -14.73
CA VAL A 21 8.61 -21.53 -14.11
C VAL A 21 9.99 -21.32 -13.52
N PHE A 22 10.63 -20.22 -13.91
CA PHE A 22 11.88 -19.75 -13.31
C PHE A 22 11.59 -18.66 -12.29
N VAL A 23 12.01 -18.87 -11.05
CA VAL A 23 11.89 -17.86 -9.98
C VAL A 23 13.27 -17.28 -9.73
N ILE A 24 13.41 -15.96 -9.86
CA ILE A 24 14.65 -15.27 -9.52
C ILE A 24 14.79 -15.22 -7.99
N ASP A 25 15.89 -15.77 -7.51
CA ASP A 25 16.34 -15.71 -6.12
C ASP A 25 17.80 -15.22 -6.06
N ASP A 26 18.32 -15.03 -4.85
CA ASP A 26 19.67 -14.49 -4.61
C ASP A 26 20.79 -15.39 -5.18
N LYS A 27 20.49 -16.67 -5.41
CA LYS A 27 21.44 -17.70 -5.85
C LYS A 27 21.37 -18.05 -7.33
N THR A 28 20.38 -17.51 -8.05
CA THR A 28 20.10 -17.90 -9.44
C THR A 28 20.53 -16.81 -10.41
N ASP A 29 21.27 -17.17 -11.46
CA ASP A 29 21.57 -16.24 -12.54
C ASP A 29 20.41 -16.19 -13.52
N ILE A 30 19.94 -14.97 -13.84
CA ILE A 30 18.88 -14.74 -14.82
C ILE A 30 19.26 -15.22 -16.22
N LYS A 31 20.57 -15.37 -16.51
CA LYS A 31 21.04 -15.95 -17.78
C LYS A 31 20.48 -17.34 -18.06
N ASP A 32 20.16 -18.11 -17.02
CA ASP A 32 19.54 -19.43 -17.18
C ASP A 32 18.16 -19.34 -17.83
N PHE A 33 17.45 -18.24 -17.63
CA PHE A 33 16.18 -17.94 -18.29
C PHE A 33 16.35 -17.41 -19.71
N THR A 34 17.35 -16.54 -19.96
CA THR A 34 17.51 -15.88 -21.26
C THR A 34 18.21 -16.74 -22.31
N VAL A 35 19.16 -17.58 -21.88
CA VAL A 35 19.92 -18.48 -22.76
C VAL A 35 19.19 -19.81 -22.96
N GLY A 36 18.55 -20.32 -21.91
CA GLY A 36 17.80 -21.57 -21.95
C GLY A 36 16.34 -21.37 -22.37
N LYS A 37 15.92 -21.94 -23.51
CA LYS A 37 14.49 -22.00 -23.90
C LYS A 37 13.67 -23.02 -23.09
N VAL A 38 14.15 -23.40 -21.90
CA VAL A 38 13.54 -24.43 -21.05
C VAL A 38 12.41 -23.85 -20.20
N PHE A 39 12.50 -22.57 -19.85
CA PHE A 39 11.51 -21.89 -19.02
C PHE A 39 10.60 -21.02 -19.87
N SER A 40 9.30 -21.08 -19.60
CA SER A 40 8.28 -20.28 -20.31
C SER A 40 7.81 -19.08 -19.49
N VAL A 41 8.01 -19.12 -18.17
CA VAL A 41 7.55 -18.07 -17.24
C VAL A 41 8.69 -17.64 -16.34
N LEU A 42 8.88 -16.32 -16.24
CA LEU A 42 9.80 -15.69 -15.29
C LEU A 42 8.99 -15.06 -14.14
N VAL A 43 9.34 -15.39 -12.91
CA VAL A 43 8.78 -14.76 -11.70
C VAL A 43 9.91 -14.02 -10.98
N CYS A 44 9.75 -12.70 -10.84
CA CYS A 44 10.73 -11.83 -10.20
C CYS A 44 10.05 -10.90 -9.19
N GLY A 45 10.65 -10.75 -8.00
CA GLY A 45 10.19 -9.77 -7.03
C GLY A 45 10.60 -8.34 -7.42
N TYR A 46 9.78 -7.35 -7.07
CA TYR A 46 10.02 -5.94 -7.41
C TYR A 46 11.39 -5.39 -6.97
N GLU A 47 11.92 -5.86 -5.84
CA GLU A 47 13.24 -5.43 -5.37
C GLU A 47 14.37 -5.97 -6.25
N ARG A 48 14.22 -7.20 -6.77
CA ARG A 48 15.23 -7.86 -7.61
C ARG A 48 15.20 -7.38 -9.06
N LEU A 49 14.10 -6.82 -9.53
CA LEU A 49 14.02 -6.20 -10.87
C LEU A 49 15.14 -5.19 -11.10
N ARG A 50 15.55 -4.46 -10.06
CA ARG A 50 16.62 -3.45 -10.15
C ARG A 50 17.98 -4.07 -10.47
N VAL A 51 18.29 -5.20 -9.83
CA VAL A 51 19.56 -5.91 -10.00
C VAL A 51 19.61 -6.60 -11.36
N CYS A 52 18.49 -7.16 -11.80
CA CYS A 52 18.42 -7.93 -13.04
C CYS A 52 18.02 -7.10 -14.27
N LYS A 53 17.94 -5.76 -14.14
CA LYS A 53 17.38 -4.86 -15.17
C LYS A 53 17.95 -5.13 -16.56
N GLU A 54 19.28 -5.15 -16.70
CA GLU A 54 19.93 -5.28 -18.02
C GLU A 54 19.57 -6.61 -18.69
N ALA A 55 19.64 -7.72 -17.96
CA ALA A 55 19.28 -9.02 -18.49
C ALA A 55 17.79 -9.16 -18.83
N ILE A 56 16.90 -8.56 -18.02
CA ILE A 56 15.45 -8.54 -18.31
C ILE A 56 15.17 -7.67 -19.54
N GLN A 57 15.82 -6.52 -19.69
CA GLN A 57 15.62 -5.64 -20.84
C GLN A 57 16.10 -6.26 -22.16
N ASN A 58 17.12 -7.10 -22.10
CA ASN A 58 17.62 -7.86 -23.26
C ASN A 58 16.76 -9.09 -23.59
N ALA A 59 15.83 -9.48 -22.71
CA ALA A 59 14.91 -10.57 -22.94
C ALA A 59 13.63 -10.08 -23.65
N SER A 60 12.99 -10.97 -24.40
CA SER A 60 11.69 -10.70 -25.05
C SER A 60 10.55 -11.31 -24.23
N PHE A 61 9.48 -10.55 -24.00
CA PHE A 61 8.32 -10.99 -23.24
C PHE A 61 7.02 -10.76 -24.03
N ASP A 62 6.23 -11.83 -24.21
CA ASP A 62 4.91 -11.74 -24.85
C ASP A 62 3.88 -11.00 -23.99
N ILE A 63 3.98 -11.17 -22.67
CA ILE A 63 3.11 -10.56 -21.67
C ILE A 63 3.89 -10.26 -20.40
N VAL A 64 3.58 -9.11 -19.78
CA VAL A 64 4.04 -8.78 -18.42
C VAL A 64 2.85 -8.67 -17.49
N VAL A 65 2.93 -9.39 -16.37
CA VAL A 65 1.91 -9.35 -15.30
C VAL A 65 2.56 -8.75 -14.06
N ALA A 66 2.02 -7.63 -13.59
CA ALA A 66 2.45 -6.94 -12.39
C ALA A 66 1.44 -7.21 -11.27
N ASP A 67 1.85 -8.01 -10.29
CA ASP A 67 1.04 -8.30 -9.10
C ASP A 67 1.16 -7.17 -8.07
N GLU A 68 0.15 -6.95 -7.25
CA GLU A 68 0.10 -5.84 -6.27
C GLU A 68 0.40 -4.46 -6.91
N GLY A 69 -0.38 -4.07 -7.92
CA GLY A 69 -0.20 -2.87 -8.72
C GLY A 69 -0.04 -1.56 -7.95
N HIS A 70 -0.55 -1.49 -6.72
CA HIS A 70 -0.31 -0.35 -5.82
C HIS A 70 1.19 -0.12 -5.51
N ARG A 71 2.06 -1.11 -5.72
CA ARG A 71 3.52 -0.96 -5.66
C ARG A 71 4.11 -0.18 -6.85
N LEU A 72 3.33 -0.01 -7.92
CA LEU A 72 3.67 0.72 -9.15
C LEU A 72 2.96 2.08 -9.24
N LYS A 73 2.54 2.61 -8.09
CA LYS A 73 1.76 3.83 -7.95
C LYS A 73 2.35 5.10 -8.58
N ASN A 74 3.63 5.10 -8.94
CA ASN A 74 4.26 6.29 -9.49
C ASN A 74 5.29 5.91 -10.57
N LYS A 75 5.26 6.63 -11.70
CA LYS A 75 6.22 6.53 -12.81
C LYS A 75 7.68 6.76 -12.41
N GLN A 76 7.96 7.46 -11.31
CA GLN A 76 9.33 7.62 -10.79
C GLN A 76 9.83 6.39 -10.02
N ILE A 77 8.96 5.43 -9.70
CA ILE A 77 9.39 4.18 -9.10
C ILE A 77 10.20 3.41 -10.14
N GLN A 78 11.45 3.07 -9.79
CA GLN A 78 12.37 2.37 -10.67
C GLN A 78 11.75 1.10 -11.27
N ALA A 79 10.99 0.34 -10.48
CA ALA A 79 10.27 -0.83 -10.98
C ALA A 79 9.28 -0.49 -12.09
N SER A 80 8.52 0.60 -11.96
CA SER A 80 7.60 1.07 -13.01
C SER A 80 8.35 1.45 -14.29
N GLN A 81 9.50 2.11 -14.17
CA GLN A 81 10.34 2.47 -15.32
C GLN A 81 10.90 1.25 -16.03
N ILE A 82 11.37 0.26 -15.26
CA ILE A 82 11.89 -1.00 -15.80
C ILE A 82 10.79 -1.73 -16.55
N ILE A 83 9.61 -1.91 -15.93
CA ILE A 83 8.47 -2.61 -16.53
C ILE A 83 7.95 -1.87 -17.77
N SER A 84 7.87 -0.54 -17.73
CA SER A 84 7.47 0.28 -18.87
C SER A 84 8.46 0.16 -20.03
N GLY A 85 9.75 0.00 -19.74
CA GLY A 85 10.81 -0.15 -20.74
C GLY A 85 10.91 -1.56 -21.34
N LEU A 86 10.15 -2.54 -20.83
CA LEU A 86 10.14 -3.88 -21.42
C LEU A 86 9.42 -3.87 -22.76
N ALA A 87 10.05 -4.47 -23.76
CA ALA A 87 9.48 -4.68 -25.08
C ALA A 87 8.40 -5.76 -25.02
N THR A 88 7.17 -5.34 -24.71
CA THR A 88 5.99 -6.19 -24.68
C THR A 88 4.76 -5.46 -25.21
N LYS A 89 3.85 -6.20 -25.86
CA LYS A 89 2.57 -5.68 -26.36
C LYS A 89 1.44 -5.80 -25.35
N LYS A 90 1.60 -6.65 -24.32
CA LYS A 90 0.52 -7.00 -23.38
C LYS A 90 1.00 -6.77 -21.95
N ARG A 91 0.32 -5.90 -21.23
CA ARG A 91 0.60 -5.61 -19.81
C ARG A 91 -0.67 -5.78 -19.01
N VAL A 92 -0.57 -6.49 -17.89
CA VAL A 92 -1.68 -6.72 -16.96
C VAL A 92 -1.23 -6.32 -15.57
N ILE A 93 -2.04 -5.51 -14.90
CA ILE A 93 -1.83 -5.16 -13.49
C ILE A 93 -2.92 -5.84 -12.67
N LEU A 94 -2.51 -6.55 -11.62
CA LEU A 94 -3.40 -7.12 -10.62
C LEU A 94 -3.32 -6.25 -9.37
N SER A 95 -4.47 -5.83 -8.83
CA SER A 95 -4.51 -5.08 -7.57
C SER A 95 -5.75 -5.47 -6.77
N GLY A 96 -5.57 -5.74 -5.48
CA GLY A 96 -6.66 -5.94 -4.54
C GLY A 96 -7.25 -4.64 -4.00
N THR A 97 -6.51 -3.53 -4.06
CA THR A 97 -6.96 -2.23 -3.55
C THR A 97 -7.76 -1.47 -4.62
N PRO A 98 -8.85 -0.79 -4.23
CA PRO A 98 -9.59 0.04 -5.16
C PRO A 98 -8.67 1.18 -5.62
N ILE A 99 -8.40 1.19 -6.91
CA ILE A 99 -7.50 2.12 -7.61
C ILE A 99 -8.01 3.59 -7.64
N GLN A 100 -8.95 3.95 -6.77
CA GLN A 100 -9.80 5.15 -6.89
C GLN A 100 -9.46 6.28 -5.91
N ASN A 101 -8.63 6.02 -4.90
CA ASN A 101 -8.37 7.00 -3.85
C ASN A 101 -7.34 8.06 -4.25
N ASP A 102 -6.42 7.72 -5.16
CA ASP A 102 -5.42 8.63 -5.71
C ASP A 102 -5.45 8.53 -7.24
N LEU A 103 -5.87 9.62 -7.90
CA LEU A 103 -6.02 9.68 -9.36
C LEU A 103 -4.67 9.73 -10.08
N GLY A 104 -3.61 10.21 -9.42
CA GLY A 104 -2.25 10.16 -9.94
C GLY A 104 -1.75 8.72 -10.01
N GLU A 105 -1.99 7.92 -8.97
CA GLU A 105 -1.67 6.49 -8.98
C GLU A 105 -2.48 5.74 -10.04
N PHE A 106 -3.77 6.07 -10.16
CA PHE A 106 -4.64 5.53 -11.20
C PHE A 106 -4.10 5.79 -12.60
N TYR A 107 -3.71 7.04 -12.88
CA TYR A 107 -3.12 7.42 -14.16
C TYR A 107 -1.81 6.68 -14.43
N ALA A 108 -0.92 6.56 -13.44
CA ALA A 108 0.34 5.83 -13.60
C ALA A 108 0.10 4.36 -14.01
N MET A 109 -0.88 3.70 -13.39
CA MET A 109 -1.25 2.32 -13.75
C MET A 109 -1.92 2.22 -15.12
N CYS A 110 -2.82 3.13 -15.47
CA CYS A 110 -3.45 3.17 -16.79
C CYS A 110 -2.43 3.39 -17.90
N ASP A 111 -1.51 4.33 -17.72
CA ASP A 111 -0.46 4.62 -18.69
C ASP A 111 0.55 3.48 -18.82
N LEU A 112 0.82 2.75 -17.73
CA LEU A 112 1.66 1.55 -17.81
C LEU A 112 1.02 0.47 -18.69
N VAL A 113 -0.29 0.25 -18.56
CA VAL A 113 -1.03 -0.78 -19.32
C VAL A 113 -1.29 -0.33 -20.77
N ASN A 114 -1.75 0.90 -20.95
CA ASN A 114 -2.13 1.46 -22.24
C ASN A 114 -1.57 2.89 -22.38
N PRO A 115 -0.28 3.02 -22.75
CA PRO A 115 0.40 4.30 -22.82
C PRO A 115 -0.33 5.33 -23.70
N GLY A 116 -0.54 6.53 -23.16
CA GLY A 116 -1.16 7.64 -23.88
C GLY A 116 -2.69 7.62 -23.97
N VAL A 117 -3.39 6.60 -23.45
CA VAL A 117 -4.87 6.52 -23.52
C VAL A 117 -5.59 7.66 -22.80
N LEU A 118 -4.96 8.25 -21.78
CA LEU A 118 -5.47 9.39 -21.01
C LEU A 118 -4.72 10.70 -21.32
N GLY A 119 -3.91 10.72 -22.38
CA GLY A 119 -3.00 11.82 -22.67
C GLY A 119 -1.76 11.84 -21.75
N ASN A 120 -1.07 12.98 -21.72
CA ASN A 120 0.08 13.16 -20.83
C ASN A 120 -0.38 13.51 -19.40
N SER A 121 0.55 13.48 -18.45
CA SER A 121 0.23 13.65 -17.02
C SER A 121 -0.39 15.02 -16.72
N SER A 122 0.10 16.08 -17.35
CA SER A 122 -0.38 17.45 -17.13
C SER A 122 -1.82 17.61 -17.65
N THR A 123 -2.09 17.07 -18.84
CA THR A 123 -3.44 17.05 -19.41
C THR A 123 -4.39 16.22 -18.56
N PHE A 124 -3.97 15.03 -18.12
CA PHE A 124 -4.77 14.21 -17.21
C PHE A 124 -5.11 14.97 -15.93
N SER A 125 -4.11 15.61 -15.31
CA SER A 125 -4.33 16.33 -14.06
C SER A 125 -5.29 17.51 -14.23
N GLY A 126 -5.14 18.28 -15.32
CA GLY A 126 -6.00 19.43 -15.61
C GLY A 126 -7.45 19.05 -15.98
N VAL A 127 -7.63 17.98 -16.76
CA VAL A 127 -8.95 17.59 -17.28
C VAL A 127 -9.71 16.72 -16.28
N PHE A 128 -9.04 15.81 -15.57
CA PHE A 128 -9.69 14.83 -14.71
C PHE A 128 -9.37 15.05 -13.23
N GLU A 129 -8.09 15.03 -12.85
CA GLU A 129 -7.69 15.00 -11.44
C GLU A 129 -8.17 16.23 -10.66
N ASN A 130 -7.80 17.43 -11.11
CA ASN A 130 -8.09 18.67 -10.39
C ASN A 130 -9.61 18.93 -10.28
N PRO A 131 -10.42 18.80 -11.35
CA PRO A 131 -11.87 18.95 -11.23
C PRO A 131 -12.53 17.91 -10.32
N ILE A 132 -12.10 16.65 -10.39
CA ILE A 132 -12.67 15.59 -9.54
C ILE A 132 -12.30 15.83 -8.07
N ILE A 133 -11.06 16.21 -7.77
CA ILE A 133 -10.64 16.51 -6.40
C ILE A 133 -11.37 17.75 -5.87
N ALA A 134 -11.47 18.82 -6.66
CA ALA A 134 -12.17 20.04 -6.27
C ALA A 134 -13.65 19.79 -5.95
N SER A 135 -14.32 18.88 -6.69
CA SER A 135 -15.71 18.50 -6.42
C SER A 135 -15.94 17.74 -5.11
N ARG A 136 -14.88 17.23 -4.47
CA ARG A 136 -14.96 16.53 -3.17
C ARG A 136 -14.93 17.48 -1.98
N ASP A 137 -14.64 18.77 -2.19
CA ASP A 137 -14.69 19.79 -1.14
C ASP A 137 -16.15 20.00 -0.68
N PRO A 138 -16.46 19.87 0.62
CA PRO A 138 -17.80 20.15 1.15
C PRO A 138 -18.32 21.57 0.83
N ASN A 139 -17.43 22.52 0.56
CA ASN A 139 -17.76 23.91 0.25
C ASN A 139 -17.74 24.22 -1.27
N ALA A 140 -17.58 23.20 -2.12
CA ALA A 140 -17.57 23.38 -3.57
C ALA A 140 -18.90 23.97 -4.08
N THR A 141 -18.82 24.85 -5.07
CA THR A 141 -20.04 25.37 -5.72
C THR A 141 -20.73 24.26 -6.53
N LYS A 142 -21.99 24.48 -6.90
CA LYS A 142 -22.77 23.51 -7.69
C LYS A 142 -22.11 23.25 -9.05
N GLU A 143 -21.51 24.27 -9.66
CA GLU A 143 -20.81 24.20 -10.95
C GLU A 143 -19.57 23.33 -10.85
N VAL A 144 -18.75 23.51 -9.81
CA VAL A 144 -17.55 22.69 -9.55
C VAL A 144 -17.93 21.23 -9.30
N THR A 145 -18.99 21.02 -8.53
CA THR A 145 -19.50 19.67 -8.22
C THR A 145 -19.99 18.95 -9.49
N ALA A 146 -20.75 19.65 -10.34
CA ALA A 146 -21.25 19.11 -11.60
C ALA A 146 -20.10 18.76 -12.56
N LEU A 147 -19.11 19.65 -12.71
CA LEU A 147 -17.94 19.42 -13.56
C LEU A 147 -17.14 18.22 -13.08
N GLY A 148 -16.86 18.09 -11.78
CA GLY A 148 -16.12 16.95 -11.25
C GLY A 148 -16.84 15.62 -11.46
N LEU A 149 -18.17 15.60 -11.32
CA LEU A 149 -18.98 14.41 -11.61
C LEU A 149 -18.92 14.02 -13.10
N GLU A 150 -19.05 15.00 -14.00
CA GLU A 150 -18.92 14.78 -15.44
C GLU A 150 -17.56 14.17 -15.79
N ARG A 151 -16.48 14.75 -15.28
CA ARG A 151 -15.11 14.25 -15.51
C ARG A 151 -14.88 12.86 -14.92
N ALA A 152 -15.45 12.57 -13.75
CA ALA A 152 -15.38 11.23 -13.17
C ALA A 152 -16.10 10.18 -14.03
N GLN A 153 -17.28 10.53 -14.57
CA GLN A 153 -18.04 9.66 -15.47
C GLN A 153 -17.32 9.43 -16.79
N GLU A 154 -16.76 10.50 -17.38
CA GLU A 154 -15.96 10.43 -18.59
C GLU A 154 -14.75 9.51 -18.39
N LEU A 155 -13.99 9.69 -17.31
CA LEU A 155 -12.85 8.85 -16.96
C LEU A 155 -13.24 7.38 -16.79
N SER A 156 -14.34 7.12 -16.07
CA SER A 156 -14.87 5.78 -15.87
C SER A 156 -15.26 5.12 -17.21
N ARG A 157 -15.92 5.85 -18.09
CA ARG A 157 -16.33 5.36 -19.42
C ARG A 157 -15.11 5.01 -20.28
N THR A 158 -14.10 5.88 -20.32
CA THR A 158 -12.87 5.67 -21.10
C THR A 158 -12.09 4.45 -20.61
N THR A 159 -12.05 4.23 -19.30
CA THR A 159 -11.23 3.18 -18.68
C THR A 159 -11.94 1.83 -18.56
N LYS A 160 -13.28 1.81 -18.71
CA LYS A 160 -14.13 0.61 -18.62
C LYS A 160 -13.72 -0.52 -19.57
N SER A 161 -13.13 -0.21 -20.72
CA SER A 161 -12.76 -1.20 -21.74
C SER A 161 -11.54 -2.04 -21.35
N PHE A 162 -10.70 -1.56 -20.42
CA PHE A 162 -9.46 -2.24 -20.02
C PHE A 162 -9.30 -2.39 -18.49
N ILE A 163 -10.27 -1.94 -17.70
CA ILE A 163 -10.30 -2.17 -16.25
C ILE A 163 -11.41 -3.16 -15.91
N LEU A 164 -11.02 -4.30 -15.34
CA LEU A 164 -11.94 -5.29 -14.79
C LEU A 164 -11.95 -5.21 -13.27
N ARG A 165 -13.08 -4.78 -12.69
CA ARG A 165 -13.31 -4.80 -11.24
C ARG A 165 -14.48 -5.72 -10.94
N ARG A 166 -14.21 -6.77 -10.16
CA ARG A 166 -15.24 -7.67 -9.60
C ARG A 166 -15.28 -7.48 -8.09
N THR A 167 -16.47 -7.25 -7.56
CA THR A 167 -16.67 -7.20 -6.11
C THR A 167 -16.93 -8.60 -5.58
N SER A 168 -16.78 -8.79 -4.28
CA SER A 168 -17.12 -10.05 -3.60
C SER A 168 -18.59 -10.46 -3.80
N ALA A 169 -19.46 -9.52 -4.20
CA ALA A 169 -20.84 -9.82 -4.59
C ALA A 169 -20.93 -10.78 -5.79
N VAL A 170 -19.91 -10.82 -6.67
CA VAL A 170 -19.86 -11.80 -7.78
C VAL A 170 -19.80 -13.23 -7.24
N LEU A 171 -19.13 -13.45 -6.11
CA LEU A 171 -19.08 -14.77 -5.47
C LEU A 171 -20.47 -15.16 -4.94
N ILE A 172 -21.26 -14.19 -4.48
CA ILE A 172 -22.60 -14.42 -3.91
C ILE A 172 -23.65 -14.69 -5.02
N ASN A 173 -23.48 -14.08 -6.21
CA ASN A 173 -24.54 -13.97 -7.22
C ASN A 173 -24.37 -14.85 -8.48
N THR A 174 -23.37 -15.73 -8.56
CA THR A 174 -23.25 -16.64 -9.72
C THR A 174 -24.12 -17.90 -9.54
N ASP A 175 -24.85 -18.26 -10.59
CA ASP A 175 -25.83 -19.37 -10.73
C ASP A 175 -25.27 -20.81 -10.54
N GLY A 176 -24.17 -20.96 -9.80
CA GLY A 176 -23.50 -22.22 -9.49
C GLY A 176 -23.08 -22.37 -8.03
N GLY A 177 -23.71 -21.61 -7.12
CA GLY A 177 -23.61 -21.78 -5.67
C GLY A 177 -22.21 -21.57 -5.11
N SER A 178 -21.91 -20.37 -4.59
CA SER A 178 -20.82 -20.28 -3.63
C SER A 178 -21.24 -20.98 -2.33
N ASN A 179 -20.63 -22.13 -2.06
CA ASN A 179 -20.63 -22.80 -0.76
C ASN A 179 -19.86 -22.00 0.31
N LEU A 180 -19.85 -20.67 0.23
CA LEU A 180 -19.15 -19.79 1.16
C LEU A 180 -20.11 -19.37 2.27
N PRO A 181 -19.76 -19.59 3.55
CA PRO A 181 -20.55 -19.08 4.67
C PRO A 181 -20.71 -17.55 4.61
N PRO A 182 -21.79 -17.00 5.16
CA PRO A 182 -21.98 -15.55 5.23
C PRO A 182 -20.84 -14.89 6.00
N LYS A 183 -20.34 -13.76 5.48
CA LYS A 183 -19.34 -12.94 6.17
C LYS A 183 -20.01 -12.16 7.30
N THR A 184 -19.64 -12.42 8.54
CA THR A 184 -20.07 -11.62 9.70
C THR A 184 -18.93 -10.73 10.15
N GLU A 185 -19.16 -9.41 10.20
CA GLU A 185 -18.23 -8.44 10.79
C GLU A 185 -18.81 -7.94 12.11
N THR A 186 -18.00 -7.92 13.16
CA THR A 186 -18.38 -7.42 14.49
C THR A 186 -17.33 -6.44 14.98
N THR A 187 -17.75 -5.21 15.27
CA THR A 187 -16.88 -4.20 15.88
C THR A 187 -17.08 -4.22 17.39
N LEU A 188 -16.01 -4.57 18.12
CA LEU A 188 -16.01 -4.59 19.58
C LEU A 188 -15.47 -3.27 20.12
N PHE A 189 -16.24 -2.61 20.98
CA PHE A 189 -15.82 -1.40 21.68
C PHE A 189 -15.32 -1.77 23.07
N ILE A 190 -14.00 -1.86 23.22
CA ILE A 190 -13.34 -2.20 24.47
C ILE A 190 -12.98 -0.91 25.19
N ARG A 191 -13.38 -0.78 26.46
CA ARG A 191 -12.99 0.35 27.31
C ARG A 191 -11.52 0.19 27.71
N MET A 192 -10.78 1.30 27.74
CA MET A 192 -9.43 1.32 28.29
C MET A 192 -9.48 0.96 29.79
N THR A 193 -8.47 0.25 30.27
CA THR A 193 -8.29 0.03 31.70
C THR A 193 -7.92 1.33 32.41
N ASN A 194 -8.09 1.38 33.73
CA ASN A 194 -7.73 2.56 34.53
C ASN A 194 -6.25 2.97 34.35
N VAL A 195 -5.36 1.98 34.20
CA VAL A 195 -3.93 2.22 33.96
C VAL A 195 -3.70 2.80 32.57
N GLN A 196 -4.33 2.22 31.53
CA GLN A 196 -4.24 2.73 30.15
C GLN A 196 -4.78 4.15 30.05
N GLN A 197 -5.92 4.44 30.70
CA GLN A 197 -6.53 5.77 30.69
C GLN A 197 -5.61 6.82 31.33
N LYS A 198 -5.06 6.54 32.53
CA LYS A 198 -4.12 7.45 33.21
C LYS A 198 -2.88 7.75 32.37
N LEU A 199 -2.29 6.72 31.76
CA LEU A 199 -1.14 6.86 30.88
C LEU A 199 -1.51 7.65 29.62
N TYR A 200 -2.67 7.37 29.03
CA TYR A 200 -3.16 8.08 27.84
C TYR A 200 -3.33 9.57 28.11
N GLU A 201 -4.00 9.94 29.20
CA GLU A 201 -4.19 11.33 29.64
C GLU A 201 -2.85 12.03 29.88
N HIS A 202 -1.89 11.33 30.48
CA HIS A 202 -0.55 11.87 30.71
C HIS A 202 0.21 12.13 29.39
N ILE A 203 0.13 11.18 28.45
CA ILE A 203 0.79 11.28 27.15
C ILE A 203 0.20 12.44 26.34
N VAL A 204 -1.12 12.47 26.18
CA VAL A 204 -1.80 13.53 25.42
C VAL A 204 -1.67 14.89 26.12
N GLY A 205 -1.59 14.89 27.45
CA GLY A 205 -1.39 16.08 28.27
C GLY A 205 -0.03 16.75 28.10
N HIS A 206 0.97 16.04 27.58
CA HIS A 206 2.34 16.54 27.47
C HIS A 206 2.47 17.67 26.44
N ASN A 207 3.21 18.73 26.80
CA ASN A 207 3.33 19.96 26.01
C ASN A 207 3.85 19.73 24.59
N LEU A 208 4.68 18.71 24.36
CA LEU A 208 5.16 18.35 23.02
C LEU A 208 4.02 17.85 22.13
N ILE A 209 3.14 17.01 22.68
CA ILE A 209 2.00 16.46 21.94
C ILE A 209 0.92 17.53 21.76
N LYS A 210 0.68 18.39 22.76
CA LYS A 210 -0.19 19.56 22.61
C LYS A 210 0.29 20.52 21.53
N ARG A 211 1.60 20.72 21.38
CA ARG A 211 2.17 21.56 20.31
C ARG A 211 1.99 20.95 18.92
N VAL A 212 2.12 19.62 18.82
CA VAL A 212 1.90 18.87 17.58
C VAL A 212 0.42 18.84 17.19
N ILE A 213 -0.49 18.65 18.15
CA ILE A 213 -1.94 18.63 17.92
C ILE A 213 -2.49 20.05 17.67
N GLY A 214 -1.96 21.05 18.36
CA GLY A 214 -2.44 22.45 18.33
C GLY A 214 -1.99 23.27 17.12
N GLY A 215 -1.37 22.67 16.10
CA GLY A 215 -1.04 23.38 14.85
C GLY A 215 -0.04 24.52 15.02
N GLY A 216 0.96 24.39 15.90
CA GLY A 216 2.03 25.38 16.06
C GLY A 216 2.94 25.46 14.83
N GLY A 217 2.52 26.23 13.83
CA GLY A 217 3.31 26.57 12.64
C GLY A 217 4.47 27.51 12.93
N GLY A 218 5.57 27.34 12.19
CA GLY A 218 6.66 28.30 12.09
C GLY A 218 8.03 27.77 12.53
N GLY A 219 8.65 26.91 11.72
CA GLY A 219 10.07 26.57 11.89
C GLY A 219 10.44 25.20 11.36
N THR A 220 11.13 25.19 10.21
CA THR A 220 11.89 24.10 9.59
C THR A 220 11.12 22.81 9.20
N GLU A 221 10.92 22.65 7.89
CA GLU A 221 10.25 21.55 7.17
C GLU A 221 10.86 20.13 7.32
N GLY A 222 11.60 19.84 8.39
CA GLY A 222 12.39 18.60 8.50
C GLY A 222 12.04 17.66 9.66
N THR A 223 11.48 18.17 10.77
CA THR A 223 11.50 17.45 12.07
C THR A 223 10.13 17.24 12.72
N GLY A 224 9.14 18.10 12.47
CA GLY A 224 7.79 17.98 13.09
C GLY A 224 6.99 16.76 12.65
N GLY A 225 7.07 16.39 11.36
CA GLY A 225 6.34 15.24 10.80
C GLY A 225 6.92 13.87 11.15
N LYS A 226 8.19 13.78 11.58
CA LYS A 226 8.80 12.51 12.02
C LYS A 226 8.35 12.12 13.44
N ASN A 227 8.17 13.11 14.32
CA ASN A 227 7.79 12.84 15.71
C ASN A 227 6.31 12.41 15.88
N ILE A 228 5.40 12.85 14.99
CA ILE A 228 3.97 12.50 15.10
C ILE A 228 3.70 11.01 14.92
N LEU A 229 4.42 10.35 14.00
CA LEU A 229 4.28 8.91 13.77
C LEU A 229 4.78 8.11 14.98
N GLY A 230 5.84 8.58 15.65
CA GLY A 230 6.31 8.01 16.91
C GLY A 230 5.24 8.08 18.00
N TYR A 231 4.58 9.23 18.17
CA TYR A 231 3.50 9.39 19.15
C TYR A 231 2.28 8.51 18.84
N ILE A 232 1.85 8.45 17.57
CA ILE A 232 0.76 7.56 17.14
C ILE A 232 1.11 6.09 17.45
N THR A 233 2.36 5.69 17.17
CA THR A 233 2.83 4.33 17.45
C THR A 233 2.82 4.04 18.94
N MET A 234 3.23 4.99 19.77
CA MET A 234 3.22 4.85 21.23
C MET A 234 1.80 4.73 21.79
N LEU A 235 0.85 5.53 21.29
CA LEU A 235 -0.56 5.41 21.66
C LEU A 235 -1.15 4.07 21.20
N LYS A 236 -0.81 3.61 19.99
CA LYS A 236 -1.21 2.27 19.52
C LYS A 236 -0.67 1.16 20.43
N LYS A 237 0.60 1.25 20.86
CA LYS A 237 1.19 0.31 21.82
C LYS A 237 0.43 0.32 23.15
N LEU A 238 0.15 1.51 23.71
CA LEU A 238 -0.59 1.67 24.97
C LEU A 238 -1.97 1.01 24.94
N VAL A 239 -2.73 1.23 23.87
CA VAL A 239 -4.10 0.71 23.72
C VAL A 239 -4.08 -0.82 23.56
N ASN A 240 -3.03 -1.39 22.96
CA ASN A 240 -2.85 -2.85 22.89
C ASN A 240 -2.45 -3.46 24.24
N SER A 241 -1.49 -2.84 24.95
CA SER A 241 -1.09 -3.21 26.32
C SER A 241 -0.24 -2.11 26.94
N ALA A 242 -0.45 -1.84 28.24
CA ALA A 242 0.37 -0.87 28.98
C ALA A 242 1.85 -1.28 29.06
N SER A 243 2.17 -2.58 29.05
CA SER A 243 3.55 -3.10 29.13
C SER A 243 4.39 -2.79 27.87
N LEU A 244 3.75 -2.66 26.71
CA LEU A 244 4.46 -2.37 25.45
C LEU A 244 5.07 -0.97 25.40
N VAL A 245 4.62 -0.09 26.29
CA VAL A 245 5.18 1.27 26.45
C VAL A 245 6.34 1.25 27.44
N THR A 246 6.39 0.29 28.38
CA THR A 246 7.42 0.19 29.41
C THR A 246 8.66 -0.61 28.94
N ASP A 247 8.48 -1.60 28.07
CA ASP A 247 9.55 -2.52 27.61
C ASP A 247 10.49 -1.94 26.53
N ASP A 248 10.06 -0.92 25.77
CA ASP A 248 10.87 -0.26 24.71
C ASP A 248 12.13 0.44 25.26
N SER A 249 12.24 0.57 26.59
CA SER A 249 13.43 1.09 27.29
C SER A 249 14.71 0.30 27.02
N ALA A 250 14.61 -0.96 26.59
CA ALA A 250 15.75 -1.86 26.40
C ALA A 250 16.19 -2.01 24.94
N ALA A 251 15.37 -1.59 23.96
CA ALA A 251 15.61 -1.83 22.54
C ALA A 251 15.57 -0.52 21.73
N GLY A 252 16.65 0.26 21.86
CA GLY A 252 17.19 1.18 20.84
C GLY A 252 16.24 1.81 19.82
N SER A 253 15.17 2.50 20.25
CA SER A 253 14.40 3.37 19.37
C SER A 253 14.29 4.80 19.94
N GLU A 254 14.56 5.75 19.05
CA GLU A 254 14.46 7.21 19.12
C GLU A 254 14.67 7.91 20.49
N ILE A 255 15.79 8.64 20.57
CA ILE A 255 16.30 9.41 21.72
C ILE A 255 15.21 10.27 22.40
N GLY A 256 14.23 10.79 21.66
CA GLY A 256 13.14 11.61 22.21
C GLY A 256 12.05 10.85 22.97
N VAL A 257 11.82 9.56 22.66
CA VAL A 257 10.82 8.72 23.35
C VAL A 257 11.39 8.20 24.67
N ASN A 258 12.66 7.81 24.70
CA ASN A 258 13.34 7.39 25.93
C ASN A 258 13.52 8.53 26.94
N GLU A 259 13.78 9.76 26.48
CA GLU A 259 13.83 10.94 27.35
C GLU A 259 12.44 11.32 27.91
N PHE A 260 11.38 11.02 27.16
CA PHE A 260 10.00 11.21 27.60
C PHE A 260 9.56 10.11 28.58
N LEU A 261 9.87 8.84 28.30
CA LEU A 261 9.60 7.71 29.19
C LEU A 261 10.39 7.80 30.49
N SER A 262 11.63 8.31 30.47
CA SER A 262 12.43 8.55 31.68
C SER A 262 11.82 9.62 32.59
N LYS A 263 11.12 10.61 32.03
CA LYS A 263 10.33 11.62 32.78
C LYS A 263 9.01 11.08 33.32
N ILE A 264 8.48 10.00 32.74
CA ILE A 264 7.28 9.27 33.22
C ILE A 264 7.62 8.26 34.33
N ARG A 265 8.90 7.88 34.50
CA ARG A 265 9.36 6.90 35.52
C ARG A 265 8.97 7.20 36.96
N GLY A 266 8.52 8.41 37.29
CA GLY A 266 7.93 8.72 38.59
C GLY A 266 6.70 7.88 38.96
N PHE A 267 6.07 7.18 38.00
CA PHE A 267 4.88 6.35 38.21
C PHE A 267 5.12 4.84 38.19
N ALA A 268 6.32 4.36 37.84
CA ALA A 268 6.65 2.94 37.73
C ALA A 268 7.01 2.27 39.08
N SER A 269 6.60 2.86 40.21
CA SER A 269 6.67 2.23 41.52
C SER A 269 5.45 1.34 41.84
N LEU A 270 4.53 1.15 40.89
CA LEU A 270 3.43 0.20 41.03
C LEU A 270 3.88 -1.19 40.58
N SER A 271 3.75 -2.12 41.53
CA SER A 271 4.13 -3.53 41.44
C SER A 271 3.52 -4.23 40.21
N PRO A 272 4.21 -5.22 39.60
CA PRO A 272 3.67 -6.03 38.49
C PRO A 272 2.34 -6.73 38.78
N PHE A 273 1.92 -6.80 40.05
CA PHE A 273 0.66 -7.42 40.49
C PHE A 273 -0.59 -6.56 40.26
N ASP A 274 -0.47 -5.26 39.96
CA ASP A 274 -1.62 -4.37 39.72
C ASP A 274 -2.07 -4.31 38.24
N LEU A 275 -1.48 -5.14 37.36
CA LEU A 275 -1.71 -5.12 35.91
C LEU A 275 -2.60 -6.26 35.39
N SER A 276 -3.16 -7.09 36.29
CA SER A 276 -4.12 -8.15 35.94
C SER A 276 -5.42 -7.98 36.73
N GLY A 277 -6.26 -7.06 36.29
CA GLY A 277 -7.62 -6.84 36.78
C GLY A 277 -8.51 -6.29 35.68
#